data_AF-A0A5D0UQK0-F1
#
_entry.id   AF-A0A5D0UQK0-F1
#
_cell.length_a   1.000
_cell.length_b   1.000
_cell.length_c   1.000
_cell.angle_alpha   90.00
_cell.angle_beta   90.00
_cell.angle_gamma   90.00
#
_symmetry.space_group_name_H-M   'P 1'
#
loop_
_entity.id
_entity.type
_entity.pdbx_description
1 polymer ?
#
loop_
_entity_poly.entity_id
_entity_poly.type
_entity_poly.pdbx_seq_one_letter_code
_entity_poly.pdbx_strand_id
1 'polypeptide(L)'
;MELEEWLQGVQPWLVGLEAALEVDFSRASLAELEVLTAEGDSPAYEAYLGETLLRLGGGRWVEVAGEPGVAADPELGLPPVVPAELLVEPGRPIEVYDQWAAAVAARRDAMPGWQPVKEPTPGLDERHEPAEPPQLRSWLAEREAGFAGWVARWAPDGMWDFSPSSLDRLGELLMRLLGDPRALKDPANSDLVDGAVWYLGEAFRRAGGGEWSWKDEPGEQPVPYVVNLGRDRRSQLPLVQLRMGMRTPGYLRARCEALAD
;
A
#
# COMPACT_ATOMS: atom_id res chain seq x y z
N MET A 1 -27.55 11.09 1.13
CA MET A 1 -26.60 10.44 0.21
C MET A 1 -26.76 8.95 0.43
N GLU A 2 -26.89 8.15 -0.62
CA GLU A 2 -27.01 6.69 -0.46
C GLU A 2 -25.69 6.11 0.06
N LEU A 3 -25.74 5.00 0.82
CA LEU A 3 -24.54 4.40 1.41
C LEU A 3 -23.49 4.04 0.34
N GLU A 4 -23.91 3.52 -0.82
CA GLU A 4 -23.00 3.19 -1.91
C GLU A 4 -22.24 4.43 -2.43
N GLU A 5 -22.94 5.56 -2.60
CA GLU A 5 -22.33 6.83 -3.01
C GLU A 5 -21.39 7.37 -1.94
N TRP A 6 -21.77 7.24 -0.66
CA TRP A 6 -20.91 7.61 0.46
C TRP A 6 -19.62 6.76 0.49
N LEU A 7 -19.72 5.45 0.25
CA LEU A 7 -18.59 4.53 0.25
C LEU A 7 -17.56 4.84 -0.84
N GLN A 8 -17.99 5.29 -2.01
CA GLN A 8 -17.08 5.74 -3.08
C GLN A 8 -16.28 7.00 -2.68
N GLY A 9 -16.80 7.79 -1.74
CA GLY A 9 -16.12 8.96 -1.18
C GLY A 9 -15.07 8.65 -0.11
N VAL A 10 -15.12 7.46 0.52
CA VAL A 10 -14.25 7.13 1.67
C VAL A 10 -12.77 7.24 1.32
N GLN A 11 -12.32 6.56 0.27
CA GLN A 11 -10.91 6.59 -0.13
C GLN A 11 -10.40 8.02 -0.41
N PRO A 12 -11.04 8.84 -1.26
CA PRO A 12 -10.53 10.18 -1.53
C PRO A 12 -10.57 11.10 -0.31
N TRP A 13 -11.54 10.93 0.59
CA TRP A 13 -11.58 11.69 1.85
C TRP A 13 -10.42 11.34 2.78
N LEU A 14 -10.12 10.04 2.93
CA LEU A 14 -9.00 9.59 3.78
C LEU A 14 -7.64 10.05 3.22
N VAL A 15 -7.45 10.02 1.90
CA VAL A 15 -6.25 10.59 1.26
C VAL A 15 -6.13 12.09 1.55
N GLY A 16 -7.23 12.83 1.52
CA GLY A 16 -7.23 14.25 1.89
C GLY A 16 -6.89 14.50 3.36
N LEU A 17 -7.27 13.58 4.24
CA LEU A 17 -7.05 13.68 5.69
C LEU A 17 -5.59 13.45 6.10
N GLU A 18 -4.79 12.72 5.29
CA GLU A 18 -3.36 12.47 5.53
C GLU A 18 -2.52 13.75 5.71
N ALA A 19 -3.00 14.89 5.22
CA ALA A 19 -2.35 16.18 5.40
C ALA A 19 -2.50 16.76 6.83
N ALA A 20 -3.51 16.30 7.58
CA ALA A 20 -3.88 16.84 8.89
C ALA A 20 -3.79 15.82 10.03
N LEU A 21 -3.82 14.52 9.72
CA LEU A 21 -3.82 13.43 10.68
C LEU A 21 -2.92 12.29 10.18
N GLU A 22 -2.19 11.63 11.07
CA GLU A 22 -1.55 10.36 10.73
C GLU A 22 -2.63 9.28 10.54
N VAL A 23 -2.81 8.82 9.30
CA VAL A 23 -3.86 7.84 8.95
C VAL A 23 -3.39 6.42 9.28
N ASP A 24 -3.21 6.15 10.57
CA ASP A 24 -2.74 4.87 11.10
C ASP A 24 -3.86 3.98 11.67
N PHE A 25 -5.08 4.52 11.79
CA PHE A 25 -6.27 3.87 12.36
C PHE A 25 -6.03 3.33 13.78
N SER A 26 -5.26 4.06 14.59
CA SER A 26 -4.94 3.69 15.96
C SER A 26 -5.85 4.38 16.98
N ARG A 27 -5.82 3.88 18.22
CA ARG A 27 -6.46 4.57 19.35
C ARG A 27 -5.89 5.98 19.59
N ALA A 28 -4.61 6.18 19.30
CA ALA A 28 -3.91 7.44 19.60
C ALA A 28 -4.36 8.55 18.65
N SER A 29 -4.48 8.25 17.37
CA SER A 29 -4.97 9.18 16.34
C SER A 29 -6.44 9.56 16.51
N LEU A 30 -7.26 8.77 17.23
CA LEU A 30 -8.60 9.22 17.62
C LEU A 30 -8.59 10.45 18.53
N ALA A 31 -7.58 10.61 19.39
CA ALA A 31 -7.46 11.81 20.23
C ALA A 31 -7.09 13.05 19.39
N GLU A 32 -6.33 12.87 18.32
CA GLU A 32 -6.01 13.94 17.36
C GLU A 32 -7.22 14.27 16.48
N LEU A 33 -7.99 13.26 16.07
CA LEU A 33 -9.25 13.43 15.34
C LEU A 33 -10.25 14.31 16.11
N GLU A 34 -10.38 14.12 17.44
CA GLU A 34 -11.25 14.94 18.30
C GLU A 34 -10.86 16.42 18.33
N VAL A 35 -9.57 16.74 18.15
CA VAL A 35 -9.13 18.14 18.04
C VAL A 35 -9.58 18.73 16.70
N LEU A 36 -9.47 17.94 15.62
CA LEU A 36 -9.87 18.37 14.27
C LEU A 36 -11.39 18.55 14.13
N THR A 37 -12.19 17.71 14.79
CA THR A 37 -13.65 17.83 14.76
C THR A 37 -14.17 19.06 15.52
N ALA A 38 -13.39 19.56 16.49
CA ALA A 38 -13.71 20.83 17.15
C ALA A 38 -13.56 22.05 16.20
N GLU A 39 -12.79 21.92 15.11
CA GLU A 39 -12.58 22.99 14.12
C GLU A 39 -13.62 22.98 12.99
N GLY A 40 -14.40 21.90 12.86
CA GLY A 40 -15.51 21.79 11.92
C GLY A 40 -15.90 20.35 11.61
N ASP A 41 -16.97 20.16 10.85
CA ASP A 41 -17.43 18.84 10.42
C ASP A 41 -16.85 18.46 9.06
N SER A 42 -16.49 17.19 8.90
CA SER A 42 -16.00 16.64 7.64
C SER A 42 -16.39 15.17 7.50
N PRO A 43 -16.88 14.73 6.32
CA PRO A 43 -17.15 13.31 6.05
C PRO A 43 -15.87 12.46 6.14
N ALA A 44 -14.69 13.08 6.03
CA ALA A 44 -13.41 12.41 6.25
C ALA A 44 -13.25 11.92 7.69
N TYR A 45 -13.79 12.64 8.69
CA TYR A 45 -13.68 12.25 10.09
C TYR A 45 -14.59 11.06 10.41
N GLU A 46 -15.82 11.08 9.87
CA GLU A 46 -16.76 9.96 9.96
C GLU A 46 -16.18 8.70 9.31
N ALA A 47 -15.63 8.85 8.10
CA ALA A 47 -14.97 7.78 7.38
C ALA A 47 -13.77 7.23 8.15
N TYR A 48 -12.94 8.09 8.71
CA TYR A 48 -11.79 7.68 9.50
C TYR A 48 -12.19 6.91 10.76
N LEU A 49 -13.17 7.41 11.52
CA LEU A 49 -13.64 6.74 12.73
C LEU A 49 -14.28 5.39 12.40
N GLY A 50 -15.15 5.32 11.40
CA GLY A 50 -15.77 4.06 11.01
C GLY A 50 -14.76 3.04 10.50
N GLU A 51 -13.78 3.46 9.70
CA GLU A 51 -12.68 2.58 9.27
C GLU A 51 -11.80 2.10 10.41
N THR A 52 -11.54 2.96 11.40
CA THR A 52 -10.81 2.60 12.61
C THR A 52 -11.56 1.51 13.39
N LEU A 53 -12.88 1.65 13.55
CA LEU A 53 -13.72 0.66 14.22
C LEU A 53 -13.80 -0.65 13.43
N LEU A 54 -13.95 -0.60 12.10
CA LEU A 54 -14.03 -1.81 11.27
C LEU A 54 -12.69 -2.56 11.18
N ARG A 55 -11.54 -1.87 11.24
CA ARG A 55 -10.22 -2.53 11.32
C ARG A 55 -10.00 -3.24 12.66
N LEU A 56 -10.59 -2.71 13.73
CA LEU A 56 -10.53 -3.31 15.06
C LEU A 56 -11.50 -4.49 15.22
N GLY A 57 -12.77 -4.25 14.92
CA GLY A 57 -13.89 -5.15 15.20
C GLY A 57 -14.38 -5.96 14.01
N GLY A 58 -13.83 -5.76 12.80
CA GLY A 58 -14.36 -6.37 11.59
C GLY A 58 -15.74 -5.82 11.23
N GLY A 59 -16.55 -6.65 10.57
CA GLY A 59 -17.89 -6.32 10.15
C GLY A 59 -17.94 -5.46 8.89
N ARG A 60 -18.87 -4.53 8.78
CA ARG A 60 -19.13 -3.79 7.54
C ARG A 60 -19.74 -2.41 7.78
N TRP A 61 -19.65 -1.57 6.75
CA TRP A 61 -20.52 -0.40 6.63
C TRP A 61 -21.97 -0.83 6.42
N VAL A 62 -22.90 -0.12 7.06
CA VAL A 62 -24.35 -0.36 7.03
C VAL A 62 -25.09 0.98 7.00
N GLU A 63 -26.35 0.96 6.62
CA GLU A 63 -27.23 2.11 6.78
C GLU A 63 -27.96 2.00 8.14
N VAL A 64 -27.87 3.03 8.96
CA VAL A 64 -28.56 3.13 10.26
C VAL A 64 -29.37 4.42 10.24
N ALA A 65 -30.70 4.30 10.26
CA ALA A 65 -31.62 5.45 10.23
C ALA A 65 -31.38 6.44 9.06
N GLY A 66 -30.85 5.97 7.93
CA GLY A 66 -30.51 6.80 6.77
C GLY A 66 -29.11 7.43 6.82
N GLU A 67 -28.31 7.10 7.83
CA GLU A 67 -26.92 7.56 7.98
C GLU A 67 -25.92 6.40 7.79
N PRO A 68 -24.69 6.69 7.31
CA PRO A 68 -23.62 5.70 7.26
C PRO A 68 -23.23 5.27 8.67
N GLY A 69 -23.47 4.00 8.98
CA GLY A 69 -23.07 3.36 10.22
C GLY A 69 -22.07 2.24 9.99
N VAL A 70 -21.46 1.76 11.07
CA VAL A 70 -20.61 0.58 11.07
C VAL A 70 -21.18 -0.48 12.01
N ALA A 71 -21.28 -1.70 11.52
CA ALA A 71 -21.62 -2.87 12.31
C ALA A 71 -20.37 -3.73 12.48
N ALA A 72 -20.03 -4.10 13.71
CA ALA A 72 -18.90 -4.99 14.00
C ALA A 72 -19.15 -6.41 13.49
N ASP A 73 -18.13 -7.28 13.55
CA ASP A 73 -18.30 -8.71 13.31
C ASP A 73 -19.44 -9.26 14.19
N PRO A 74 -20.45 -9.96 13.62
CA PRO A 74 -21.60 -10.45 14.38
C PRO A 74 -21.24 -11.31 15.60
N GLU A 75 -20.09 -11.98 15.58
CA GLU A 75 -19.58 -12.79 16.71
C GLU A 75 -19.23 -11.96 17.96
N LEU A 76 -19.12 -10.64 17.82
CA LEU A 76 -18.90 -9.70 18.93
C LEU A 76 -20.21 -9.30 19.62
N GLY A 77 -21.37 -9.47 18.96
CA GLY A 77 -22.68 -9.12 19.54
C GLY A 77 -22.85 -7.63 19.88
N LEU A 78 -22.06 -6.75 19.24
CA LEU A 78 -22.11 -5.31 19.46
C LEU A 78 -23.19 -4.66 18.59
N PRO A 79 -23.91 -3.64 19.10
CA PRO A 79 -24.84 -2.88 18.27
C PRO A 79 -24.09 -2.06 17.19
N PRO A 80 -24.70 -1.81 16.02
CA PRO A 80 -24.16 -0.85 15.06
C PRO A 80 -24.03 0.54 15.67
N VAL A 81 -23.04 1.30 15.22
CA VAL A 81 -22.82 2.70 15.63
C VAL A 81 -22.76 3.60 14.41
N VAL A 82 -23.18 4.85 14.57
CA VAL A 82 -23.10 5.88 13.53
C VAL A 82 -21.92 6.80 13.84
N PRO A 83 -20.82 6.77 13.07
CA PRO A 83 -19.63 7.60 13.36
C PRO A 83 -19.95 9.09 13.52
N ALA A 84 -20.86 9.64 12.71
CA ALA A 84 -21.29 11.03 12.84
C ALA A 84 -21.85 11.35 14.24
N GLU A 85 -22.70 10.48 14.79
CA GLU A 85 -23.24 10.65 16.15
C GLU A 85 -22.16 10.57 17.23
N LEU A 86 -21.14 9.72 17.04
CA LEU A 86 -20.04 9.58 17.99
C LEU A 86 -19.14 10.82 18.02
N LEU A 87 -18.97 11.51 16.89
CA LEU A 87 -18.11 12.68 16.78
C LEU A 87 -18.71 13.95 17.42
N VAL A 88 -20.00 13.93 17.78
CA VAL A 88 -20.69 15.05 18.45
C VAL A 88 -20.22 15.24 19.89
N GLU A 89 -19.93 14.14 20.60
CA GLU A 89 -19.57 14.16 22.02
C GLU A 89 -18.06 13.88 22.22
N PRO A 90 -17.29 14.82 22.79
CA PRO A 90 -15.87 14.60 23.06
C PRO A 90 -15.63 13.37 23.96
N GLY A 91 -14.65 12.54 23.60
CA GLY A 91 -14.31 11.31 24.31
C GLY A 91 -15.13 10.09 23.88
N ARG A 92 -16.28 10.29 23.23
CA ARG A 92 -17.16 9.20 22.80
C ARG A 92 -16.52 8.27 21.75
N PRO A 93 -15.78 8.76 20.74
CA PRO A 93 -15.06 7.90 19.80
C PRO A 93 -14.08 6.94 20.48
N ILE A 94 -13.30 7.46 21.45
CA ILE A 94 -12.31 6.67 22.21
C ILE A 94 -13.01 5.64 23.12
N GLU A 95 -14.10 6.04 23.78
CA GLU A 95 -14.88 5.13 24.63
C GLU A 95 -15.42 3.94 23.82
N VAL A 96 -16.02 4.21 22.65
CA VAL A 96 -16.56 3.15 21.78
C VAL A 96 -15.44 2.27 21.22
N TYR A 97 -14.30 2.86 20.84
CA TYR A 97 -13.11 2.10 20.44
C TYR A 97 -12.68 1.13 21.55
N ASP A 98 -12.54 1.61 22.79
CA ASP A 98 -12.12 0.80 23.92
C ASP A 98 -13.13 -0.31 24.24
N GLN A 99 -14.43 -0.05 24.09
CA GLN A 99 -15.48 -1.06 24.20
C GLN A 99 -15.34 -2.16 23.15
N TRP A 100 -15.12 -1.80 21.88
CA TRP A 100 -14.94 -2.76 20.79
C TRP A 100 -13.65 -3.57 20.99
N ALA A 101 -12.56 -2.92 21.43
CA ALA A 101 -11.29 -3.57 21.70
C ALA A 101 -11.43 -4.62 22.82
N ALA A 102 -12.16 -4.30 23.89
CA ALA A 102 -12.44 -5.23 24.98
C ALA A 102 -13.28 -6.43 24.50
N ALA A 103 -14.29 -6.20 23.66
CA ALA A 103 -15.10 -7.28 23.09
C ALA A 103 -14.26 -8.23 22.20
N VAL A 104 -13.39 -7.67 21.35
CA VAL A 104 -12.45 -8.43 20.51
C VAL A 104 -11.49 -9.25 21.37
N ALA A 105 -10.92 -8.65 22.41
CA ALA A 105 -10.03 -9.36 23.33
C ALA A 105 -10.75 -10.52 24.03
N ALA A 106 -11.94 -10.27 24.60
CA ALA A 106 -12.74 -11.30 25.25
C ALA A 106 -13.10 -12.45 24.30
N ARG A 107 -13.41 -12.15 23.03
CA ARG A 107 -13.72 -13.18 22.03
C ARG A 107 -12.49 -14.01 21.65
N ARG A 108 -11.31 -13.40 21.54
CA ARG A 108 -10.04 -14.10 21.29
C ARG A 108 -9.65 -15.02 22.45
N ASP A 109 -9.89 -14.57 23.68
CA ASP A 109 -9.65 -15.39 24.88
C ASP A 109 -10.59 -16.60 24.93
N ALA A 110 -11.86 -16.42 24.54
CA ALA A 110 -12.84 -17.50 24.49
C ALA A 110 -12.60 -18.48 23.33
N MET A 111 -12.06 -18.01 22.20
CA MET A 111 -11.81 -18.81 21.00
C MET A 111 -10.43 -18.48 20.40
N PRO A 112 -9.36 -19.16 20.86
CA PRO A 112 -8.02 -18.96 20.32
C PRO A 112 -7.97 -19.17 18.81
N GLY A 113 -7.36 -18.22 18.09
CA GLY A 113 -7.27 -18.23 16.63
C GLY A 113 -8.43 -17.53 15.92
N TRP A 114 -9.49 -17.14 16.63
CA TRP A 114 -10.52 -16.28 16.06
C TRP A 114 -9.95 -14.88 15.74
N GLN A 115 -10.35 -14.34 14.60
CA GLN A 115 -10.08 -12.97 14.21
C GLN A 115 -11.37 -12.36 13.63
N PRO A 116 -11.64 -11.09 13.90
CA PRO A 116 -12.78 -10.40 13.31
C PRO A 116 -12.61 -10.34 11.78
N VAL A 117 -13.70 -10.56 11.05
CA VAL A 117 -13.73 -10.53 9.59
C VAL A 117 -14.40 -9.25 9.13
N LYS A 118 -13.67 -8.45 8.34
CA LYS A 118 -14.17 -7.21 7.75
C LYS A 118 -14.61 -7.43 6.30
N GLU A 119 -15.78 -6.94 5.92
CA GLU A 119 -16.16 -6.75 4.53
C GLU A 119 -15.33 -5.59 3.93
N PRO A 120 -14.71 -5.79 2.75
CA PRO A 120 -13.88 -4.77 2.14
C PRO A 120 -14.64 -3.47 1.89
N THR A 121 -14.06 -2.34 2.28
CA THR A 121 -14.56 -1.03 1.90
C THR A 121 -14.15 -0.74 0.45
N PRO A 122 -15.10 -0.45 -0.47
CA PRO A 122 -14.79 -0.14 -1.86
C PRO A 122 -13.73 0.94 -2.03
N GLY A 123 -12.81 0.77 -2.97
CA GLY A 123 -11.67 1.66 -3.21
C GLY A 123 -10.59 1.69 -2.12
N LEU A 124 -10.89 1.30 -0.87
CA LEU A 124 -9.94 1.31 0.26
C LEU A 124 -9.31 -0.06 0.54
N ASP A 125 -10.12 -1.11 0.67
CA ASP A 125 -9.65 -2.50 0.90
C ASP A 125 -9.84 -3.40 -0.30
N GLU A 126 -10.35 -2.86 -1.40
CA GLU A 126 -10.27 -3.52 -2.70
C GLU A 126 -8.80 -3.81 -2.99
N ARG A 127 -8.40 -5.03 -2.60
CA ARG A 127 -7.37 -5.73 -3.32
C ARG A 127 -7.91 -5.80 -4.74
N HIS A 128 -7.37 -4.96 -5.60
CA HIS A 128 -7.10 -5.42 -6.94
C HIS A 128 -6.24 -6.68 -6.75
N GLU A 129 -6.87 -7.84 -6.64
CA GLU A 129 -6.23 -9.07 -7.09
C GLU A 129 -6.00 -8.81 -8.58
N PRO A 130 -4.76 -8.58 -9.02
CA PRO A 130 -4.54 -8.70 -10.43
C PRO A 130 -4.68 -10.21 -10.65
N ALA A 131 -5.74 -10.63 -11.32
CA ALA A 131 -5.46 -11.59 -12.38
C ALA A 131 -4.34 -10.92 -13.18
N GLU A 132 -3.09 -11.42 -13.06
CA GLU A 132 -1.90 -10.85 -13.71
C GLU A 132 -2.35 -10.27 -15.06
N PRO A 133 -2.40 -8.92 -15.22
CA PRO A 133 -2.97 -8.36 -16.43
C PRO A 133 -2.20 -8.98 -17.60
N PRO A 134 -2.85 -9.44 -18.69
CA PRO A 134 -2.14 -10.07 -19.80
C PRO A 134 -0.92 -9.27 -20.27
N GLN A 135 -0.97 -7.93 -20.11
CA GLN A 135 0.11 -6.99 -20.30
C GLN A 135 1.28 -7.18 -19.32
N LEU A 136 1.03 -7.38 -18.01
CA LEU A 136 2.07 -7.69 -17.02
C LEU A 136 2.77 -9.00 -17.36
N ARG A 137 1.98 -10.04 -17.63
CA ARG A 137 2.52 -11.35 -17.97
C ARG A 137 3.36 -11.31 -19.23
N SER A 138 2.89 -10.61 -20.26
CA SER A 138 3.63 -10.43 -21.51
C SER A 138 4.91 -9.64 -21.28
N TRP A 139 4.84 -8.53 -20.52
CA TRP A 139 6.01 -7.72 -20.18
C TRP A 139 7.06 -8.54 -19.41
N LEU A 140 6.66 -9.28 -18.38
CA LEU A 140 7.56 -10.15 -17.61
C LEU A 140 8.19 -11.23 -18.48
N ALA A 141 7.41 -11.92 -19.31
CA ALA A 141 7.90 -12.95 -20.22
C ALA A 141 8.89 -12.39 -21.26
N GLU A 142 8.61 -11.21 -21.81
CA GLU A 142 9.51 -10.52 -22.73
C GLU A 142 10.82 -10.11 -22.06
N ARG A 143 10.77 -9.60 -20.82
CA ARG A 143 11.98 -9.22 -20.07
C ARG A 143 12.81 -10.44 -19.69
N GLU A 144 12.17 -11.51 -19.22
CA GLU A 144 12.85 -12.76 -18.88
C GLU A 144 13.54 -13.38 -20.10
N ALA A 145 12.81 -13.51 -21.23
CA ALA A 145 13.37 -14.05 -22.47
C ALA A 145 14.45 -13.13 -23.07
N GLY A 146 14.29 -11.82 -22.93
CA GLY A 146 15.20 -10.81 -23.48
C GLY A 146 16.44 -10.51 -22.61
N PHE A 147 16.49 -11.00 -21.37
CA PHE A 147 17.49 -10.57 -20.40
C PHE A 147 18.93 -10.85 -20.85
N ALA A 148 19.19 -12.02 -21.44
CA ALA A 148 20.51 -12.35 -21.97
C ALA A 148 20.97 -11.36 -23.06
N GLY A 149 20.05 -10.92 -23.92
CA GLY A 149 20.31 -9.91 -24.94
C GLY A 149 20.56 -8.52 -24.34
N TRP A 150 19.80 -8.16 -23.31
CA TRP A 150 20.00 -6.91 -22.56
C TRP A 150 21.39 -6.87 -21.91
N VAL A 151 21.81 -7.95 -21.26
CA VAL A 151 23.16 -8.08 -20.66
C VAL A 151 24.24 -7.97 -21.74
N ALA A 152 24.11 -8.71 -22.84
CA ALA A 152 25.08 -8.66 -23.94
C ALA A 152 25.23 -7.26 -24.54
N ARG A 153 24.14 -6.48 -24.59
CA ARG A 153 24.11 -5.14 -25.16
C ARG A 153 24.73 -4.09 -24.25
N TRP A 154 24.39 -4.12 -22.96
CA TRP A 154 24.67 -3.00 -22.05
C TRP A 154 25.73 -3.30 -20.99
N ALA A 155 25.88 -4.56 -20.62
CA ALA A 155 26.75 -4.97 -19.52
C ALA A 155 27.40 -6.35 -19.71
N PRO A 156 28.12 -6.57 -20.84
CA PRO A 156 28.67 -7.88 -21.21
C PRO A 156 29.71 -8.41 -20.22
N ASP A 157 30.42 -7.51 -19.52
CA ASP A 157 31.49 -7.87 -18.58
C ASP A 157 30.98 -8.06 -17.14
N GLY A 158 29.68 -7.87 -16.89
CA GLY A 158 29.08 -7.92 -15.56
C GLY A 158 28.58 -9.31 -15.18
N MET A 159 28.76 -9.68 -13.91
CA MET A 159 28.05 -10.80 -13.31
C MET A 159 26.69 -10.31 -12.77
N TRP A 160 25.62 -10.76 -13.42
CA TRP A 160 24.23 -10.39 -13.16
C TRP A 160 23.45 -11.59 -12.61
N ASP A 161 23.58 -11.83 -11.32
CA ASP A 161 23.07 -13.01 -10.59
C ASP A 161 21.93 -12.68 -9.62
N PHE A 162 21.37 -11.47 -9.69
CA PHE A 162 20.37 -10.92 -8.79
C PHE A 162 20.80 -10.82 -7.32
N SER A 163 22.09 -10.97 -7.02
CA SER A 163 22.61 -10.77 -5.65
C SER A 163 22.61 -9.29 -5.26
N PRO A 164 22.57 -8.95 -3.96
CA PRO A 164 22.75 -7.56 -3.51
C PRO A 164 24.01 -6.91 -4.07
N SER A 165 25.10 -7.68 -4.23
CA SER A 165 26.35 -7.17 -4.80
C SER A 165 26.26 -6.79 -6.28
N SER A 166 25.36 -7.42 -7.05
CA SER A 166 25.10 -7.05 -8.44
C SER A 166 24.35 -5.72 -8.57
N LEU A 167 23.68 -5.25 -7.51
CA LEU A 167 22.88 -4.02 -7.55
C LEU A 167 23.71 -2.74 -7.48
N ASP A 168 24.89 -2.77 -6.86
CA ASP A 168 25.84 -1.65 -6.95
C ASP A 168 26.28 -1.44 -8.40
N ARG A 169 26.58 -2.54 -9.10
CA ARG A 169 26.93 -2.52 -10.52
C ARG A 169 25.78 -2.00 -11.38
N LEU A 170 24.53 -2.27 -11.01
CA LEU A 170 23.36 -1.72 -11.70
C LEU A 170 23.30 -0.19 -11.60
N GLY A 171 23.50 0.35 -10.40
CA GLY A 171 23.53 1.80 -10.19
C GLY A 171 24.68 2.48 -10.97
N GLU A 172 25.88 1.88 -10.92
CA GLU A 172 27.06 2.35 -11.66
C GLU A 172 26.86 2.27 -13.17
N LEU A 173 26.30 1.17 -13.67
CA LEU A 173 25.96 0.98 -15.09
C LEU A 173 25.05 2.11 -15.59
N LEU A 174 23.95 2.37 -14.88
CA LEU A 174 22.99 3.40 -15.27
C LEU A 174 23.61 4.79 -15.20
N MET A 175 24.38 5.11 -14.17
CA MET A 175 25.08 6.39 -14.12
C MET A 175 26.09 6.56 -15.25
N ARG A 176 26.82 5.51 -15.61
CA ARG A 176 27.78 5.54 -16.72
C ARG A 176 27.12 5.74 -18.08
N LEU A 177 25.96 5.12 -18.32
CA LEU A 177 25.27 5.19 -19.59
C LEU A 177 24.37 6.43 -19.74
N LEU A 178 23.75 6.87 -18.65
CA LEU A 178 22.74 7.95 -18.68
C LEU A 178 23.25 9.30 -18.17
N GLY A 179 24.26 9.30 -17.29
CA GLY A 179 24.85 10.51 -16.69
C GLY A 179 23.96 11.27 -15.69
N ASP A 180 22.65 11.36 -15.92
CA ASP A 180 21.67 12.01 -15.03
C ASP A 180 20.51 11.05 -14.72
N PRO A 181 20.14 10.84 -13.44
CA PRO A 181 18.93 10.11 -13.06
C PRO A 181 17.62 10.61 -13.70
N ARG A 182 17.55 11.87 -14.19
CA ARG A 182 16.39 12.37 -14.95
C ARG A 182 16.22 11.66 -16.29
N ALA A 183 17.30 11.16 -16.90
CA ALA A 183 17.27 10.46 -18.18
C ALA A 183 16.58 9.07 -18.09
N LEU A 184 16.31 8.57 -16.87
CA LEU A 184 15.47 7.39 -16.67
C LEU A 184 14.04 7.55 -17.22
N LYS A 185 13.55 8.79 -17.37
CA LYS A 185 12.21 9.08 -17.89
C LYS A 185 12.20 9.36 -19.40
N ASP A 186 13.36 9.41 -20.05
CA ASP A 186 13.46 9.68 -21.48
C ASP A 186 13.04 8.43 -22.26
N PRO A 187 12.02 8.50 -23.14
CA PRO A 187 11.60 7.38 -23.97
C PRO A 187 12.72 6.78 -24.84
N ALA A 188 13.77 7.54 -25.17
CA ALA A 188 14.93 7.04 -25.91
C ALA A 188 15.73 5.98 -25.13
N ASN A 189 15.58 5.93 -23.81
CA ASN A 189 16.31 5.02 -22.92
C ASN A 189 15.47 3.83 -22.46
N SER A 190 14.23 3.67 -22.93
CA SER A 190 13.28 2.67 -22.43
C SER A 190 13.81 1.24 -22.44
N ASP A 191 14.48 0.78 -23.50
CA ASP A 191 15.06 -0.57 -23.58
C ASP A 191 16.10 -0.83 -22.47
N LEU A 192 16.96 0.15 -22.18
CA LEU A 192 17.93 0.07 -21.09
C LEU A 192 17.22 0.08 -19.74
N VAL A 193 16.30 1.03 -19.55
CA VAL A 193 15.63 1.31 -18.27
C VAL A 193 14.68 0.17 -17.89
N ASP A 194 13.88 -0.34 -18.81
CA ASP A 194 12.92 -1.42 -18.56
C ASP A 194 13.63 -2.71 -18.14
N GLY A 195 14.76 -3.04 -18.78
CA GLY A 195 15.59 -4.17 -18.35
C GLY A 195 16.18 -3.96 -16.95
N ALA A 196 16.61 -2.75 -16.61
CA ALA A 196 17.11 -2.43 -15.28
C ALA A 196 16.00 -2.45 -14.21
N VAL A 197 14.79 -1.97 -14.54
CA VAL A 197 13.60 -1.99 -13.70
C VAL A 197 13.21 -3.43 -13.39
N TRP A 198 13.14 -4.27 -14.42
CA TRP A 198 12.87 -5.69 -14.28
C TRP A 198 13.94 -6.38 -13.42
N TYR A 199 15.23 -6.16 -13.71
CA TYR A 199 16.31 -6.79 -12.97
C TYR A 199 16.28 -6.45 -11.47
N LEU A 200 16.08 -5.16 -11.14
CA LEU A 200 15.98 -4.72 -9.74
C LEU A 200 14.76 -5.30 -9.03
N GLY A 201 13.59 -5.26 -9.67
CA GLY A 201 12.37 -5.82 -9.09
C GLY A 201 12.50 -7.32 -8.83
N GLU A 202 13.11 -8.05 -9.77
CA GLU A 202 13.41 -9.48 -9.65
C GLU A 202 14.44 -9.78 -8.56
N ALA A 203 15.44 -8.91 -8.34
CA ALA A 203 16.36 -9.02 -7.21
C ALA A 203 15.63 -8.83 -5.87
N PHE A 204 14.77 -7.82 -5.75
CA PHE A 204 13.96 -7.61 -4.54
C PHE A 204 13.01 -8.76 -4.27
N ARG A 205 12.35 -9.29 -5.31
CA ARG A 205 11.41 -10.40 -5.19
C ARG A 205 12.09 -11.69 -4.71
N ARG A 206 13.34 -11.93 -5.15
CA ARG A 206 14.15 -13.06 -4.66
C ARG A 206 14.63 -12.87 -3.23
N ALA A 207 14.89 -11.63 -2.80
CA ALA A 207 15.35 -11.34 -1.45
C ALA A 207 14.23 -11.34 -0.40
N GLY A 208 13.12 -10.66 -0.68
CA GLY A 208 12.03 -10.43 0.28
C GLY A 208 10.72 -11.16 0.00
N GLY A 209 10.66 -12.01 -1.03
CA GLY A 209 9.39 -12.53 -1.54
C GLY A 209 8.58 -11.45 -2.27
N GLY A 210 7.31 -11.70 -2.56
CA GLY A 210 6.41 -10.73 -3.19
C GLY A 210 6.09 -10.99 -4.66
N GLU A 211 5.31 -10.09 -5.23
CA GLU A 211 4.67 -10.24 -6.55
C GLU A 211 4.79 -8.96 -7.36
N TRP A 212 4.85 -9.10 -8.69
CA TRP A 212 4.77 -7.96 -9.60
C TRP A 212 3.33 -7.47 -9.72
N SER A 213 3.16 -6.17 -9.88
CA SER A 213 1.87 -5.52 -10.14
C SER A 213 2.05 -4.28 -11.03
N TRP A 214 0.94 -3.70 -11.50
CA TRP A 214 0.89 -2.43 -12.24
C TRP A 214 0.26 -1.34 -11.40
N LYS A 215 0.94 -0.19 -11.29
CA LYS A 215 0.33 1.00 -10.73
C LYS A 215 -0.45 1.67 -11.85
N ASP A 216 -1.77 1.58 -11.82
CA ASP A 216 -2.66 2.25 -12.75
C ASP A 216 -3.11 3.58 -12.15
N GLU A 217 -2.52 4.68 -12.61
CA GLU A 217 -2.91 6.04 -12.23
C GLU A 217 -3.57 6.71 -13.45
N PRO A 218 -4.81 7.24 -13.30
CA PRO A 218 -5.52 7.89 -14.41
C PRO A 218 -4.68 8.99 -15.08
N GLY A 219 -4.36 8.80 -16.36
CA GLY A 219 -3.57 9.76 -17.15
C GLY A 219 -2.05 9.54 -17.13
N GLU A 220 -1.55 8.54 -16.40
CA GLU A 220 -0.15 8.11 -16.43
C GLU A 220 0.01 6.77 -17.17
N GLN A 221 1.21 6.52 -17.71
CA GLN A 221 1.51 5.18 -18.21
C GLN A 221 1.66 4.22 -17.03
N PRO A 222 1.08 3.02 -17.10
CA PRO A 222 1.26 2.02 -16.06
C PRO A 222 2.74 1.81 -15.78
N VAL A 223 3.13 1.82 -14.50
CA VAL A 223 4.51 1.59 -14.06
C VAL A 223 4.57 0.26 -13.32
N PRO A 224 5.50 -0.67 -13.67
CA PRO A 224 5.58 -1.94 -13.01
C PRO A 224 6.22 -1.73 -11.63
N TYR A 225 5.65 -2.39 -10.62
CA TYR A 225 6.14 -2.30 -9.25
C TYR A 225 6.02 -3.66 -8.56
N VAL A 226 6.74 -3.83 -7.44
CA VAL A 226 6.74 -5.08 -6.68
C VAL A 226 6.04 -4.83 -5.35
N VAL A 227 5.06 -5.67 -5.02
CA VAL A 227 4.24 -5.61 -3.81
C VAL A 227 4.54 -6.75 -2.86
N ASN A 228 4.07 -6.63 -1.61
CA ASN A 228 4.18 -7.67 -0.59
C ASN A 228 5.64 -8.09 -0.31
N LEU A 229 6.58 -7.15 -0.41
CA LEU A 229 8.00 -7.39 -0.14
C LEU A 229 8.30 -7.39 1.36
N GLY A 230 9.05 -8.39 1.82
CA GLY A 230 9.52 -8.53 3.19
C GLY A 230 8.40 -8.75 4.21
N ARG A 231 8.75 -8.80 5.50
CA ARG A 231 7.79 -9.05 6.59
C ARG A 231 6.69 -8.00 6.69
N ASP A 232 7.05 -6.75 6.41
CA ASP A 232 6.14 -5.59 6.49
C ASP A 232 5.25 -5.43 5.24
N ARG A 233 5.31 -6.37 4.28
CA ARG A 233 4.52 -6.38 3.03
C ARG A 233 4.57 -5.05 2.27
N ARG A 234 5.77 -4.50 2.09
CA ARG A 234 5.98 -3.20 1.45
C ARG A 234 5.83 -3.28 -0.06
N SER A 235 5.42 -2.16 -0.65
CA SER A 235 5.46 -1.93 -2.09
C SER A 235 6.72 -1.16 -2.47
N GLN A 236 7.39 -1.53 -3.56
CA GLN A 236 8.56 -0.84 -4.10
C GLN A 236 8.39 -0.60 -5.60
N LEU A 237 8.63 0.64 -6.03
CA LEU A 237 8.69 1.05 -7.44
C LEU A 237 10.14 0.96 -7.92
N PRO A 238 10.57 -0.07 -8.69
CA PRO A 238 11.97 -0.23 -9.06
C PRO A 238 12.53 1.00 -9.79
N LEU A 239 11.74 1.67 -10.63
CA LEU A 239 12.15 2.91 -11.31
C LEU A 239 12.55 4.03 -10.32
N VAL A 240 11.80 4.20 -9.24
CA VAL A 240 12.13 5.18 -8.17
C VAL A 240 13.39 4.76 -7.44
N GLN A 241 13.55 3.46 -7.18
CA GLN A 241 14.71 2.90 -6.49
C GLN A 241 15.98 3.05 -7.33
N LEU A 242 15.93 2.79 -8.64
CA LEU A 242 17.04 3.04 -9.58
C LEU A 242 17.50 4.49 -9.54
N ARG A 243 16.55 5.45 -9.55
CA ARG A 243 16.86 6.88 -9.45
C ARG A 243 17.64 7.21 -8.18
N MET A 244 17.31 6.56 -7.06
CA MET A 244 18.03 6.72 -5.80
C MET A 244 19.40 6.02 -5.83
N GLY A 245 19.48 4.81 -6.38
CA GLY A 245 20.72 4.06 -6.59
C GLY A 245 21.74 4.81 -7.43
N MET A 246 21.28 5.51 -8.47
CA MET A 246 22.11 6.36 -9.30
C MET A 246 22.70 7.57 -8.55
N ARG A 247 22.01 8.07 -7.53
CA ARG A 247 22.46 9.23 -6.72
C ARG A 247 23.35 8.83 -5.55
N THR A 248 23.18 7.61 -5.05
CA THR A 248 23.78 7.17 -3.80
C THR A 248 24.35 5.76 -3.98
N PRO A 249 25.68 5.64 -4.17
CA PRO A 249 26.35 4.33 -4.20
C PRO A 249 25.98 3.49 -2.97
N GLY A 250 25.74 2.19 -3.17
CA GLY A 250 25.35 1.28 -2.08
C GLY A 250 23.85 1.27 -1.73
N TYR A 251 23.06 2.24 -2.22
CA TYR A 251 21.63 2.35 -1.84
C TYR A 251 20.82 1.11 -2.24
N LEU A 252 21.00 0.61 -3.47
CA LEU A 252 20.23 -0.53 -3.98
C LEU A 252 20.58 -1.82 -3.22
N ARG A 253 21.86 -2.03 -2.92
CA ARG A 253 22.33 -3.15 -2.09
C ARG A 253 21.66 -3.11 -0.72
N ALA A 254 21.81 -1.98 -0.01
CA ALA A 254 21.26 -1.82 1.35
C ALA A 254 19.74 -2.02 1.36
N ARG A 255 19.04 -1.54 0.32
CA ARG A 255 17.59 -1.74 0.20
C ARG A 255 17.21 -3.20 -0.01
N CYS A 256 17.97 -3.93 -0.81
CA CYS A 256 17.76 -5.36 -1.05
C CYS A 256 18.04 -6.20 0.20
N GLU A 257 19.14 -5.92 0.91
CA GLU A 257 19.49 -6.60 2.16
C GLU A 257 18.42 -6.41 3.23
N ALA A 258 17.88 -5.19 3.37
CA ALA A 258 16.79 -4.90 4.31
C ALA A 258 15.46 -5.62 4.01
N LEU A 259 15.31 -6.25 2.83
CA LEU A 259 14.15 -7.08 2.51
C LEU A 259 14.32 -8.55 2.94
N ALA A 260 15.56 -8.99 3.15
CA ALA A 260 15.89 -10.37 3.50
C ALA A 260 15.82 -10.65 5.03
N ASP A 261 15.83 -9.59 5.85
CA ASP A 261 15.74 -9.64 7.32
C ASP A 261 14.28 -9.76 7.83
#